data_AF-B7P881-F1
#
_entry.id   AF-B7P881-F1
#
_cell.length_a   1.000
_cell.length_b   1.000
_cell.length_c   1.000
_cell.angle_alpha   90.00
_cell.angle_beta   90.00
_cell.angle_gamma   90.00
#
_symmetry.space_group_name_H-M   'P 1'
#
loop_
_entity.id
_entity.type
_entity.pdbx_description
1 polymer ?
#
loop_
_entity_poly.entity_id
_entity_poly.type
_entity_poly.pdbx_seq_one_letter_code
_entity_poly.pdbx_strand_id
1 'polypeptide(L)'
;MGPIEYVAVARGTVVLVSHQETGAHFDYLVEDVLRDIPTGAEFKTTRPRGGFTFHLLVGGDLVFVCATSPDASLHVAFQCLGQVSD
;
A
#
# COMPACT_ATOMS: atom_id res chain seq x y z
N MET A 1 3.38 -13.08 -12.72
CA MET A 1 3.19 -11.69 -12.24
C MET A 1 1.77 -11.60 -11.75
N GLY A 2 1.58 -11.59 -10.42
CA GLY A 2 0.27 -11.34 -9.84
C GLY A 2 -0.15 -9.87 -10.05
N PRO A 3 -1.42 -9.53 -9.81
CA PRO A 3 -1.90 -8.14 -9.90
C PRO A 3 -1.37 -7.23 -8.77
N ILE A 4 -0.69 -7.82 -7.77
CA ILE A 4 -0.03 -7.10 -6.68
C ILE A 4 1.46 -7.03 -6.99
N GLU A 5 1.99 -5.81 -7.07
CA GLU A 5 3.39 -5.57 -7.42
C GLU A 5 4.27 -5.29 -6.19
N TYR A 6 3.64 -4.79 -5.13
CA TYR A 6 4.29 -4.41 -3.88
C TYR A 6 3.31 -4.56 -2.72
N VAL A 7 3.82 -4.96 -1.56
CA VAL A 7 3.09 -4.98 -0.29
C VAL A 7 4.01 -4.43 0.79
N ALA A 8 3.45 -3.65 1.73
CA ALA A 8 4.18 -3.20 2.90
C ALA A 8 3.27 -2.96 4.11
N VAL A 9 3.90 -2.98 5.28
CA VAL A 9 3.35 -2.49 6.52
C VAL A 9 4.20 -1.33 6.99
N ALA A 10 3.56 -0.21 7.32
CA ALA A 10 4.21 1.01 7.77
C ALA A 10 3.61 1.54 9.07
N ARG A 11 4.37 2.37 9.78
CA ARG A 11 3.93 3.19 10.91
C ARG A 11 4.26 4.65 10.61
N GLY A 12 3.24 5.48 10.41
CA GLY A 12 3.43 6.82 9.86
C GLY A 12 4.09 6.74 8.48
N THR A 13 5.23 7.40 8.30
CA THR A 13 6.02 7.35 7.05
C THR A 13 7.10 6.27 7.05
N VAL A 14 7.24 5.49 8.13
CA VAL A 14 8.30 4.49 8.26
C VAL A 14 7.78 3.12 7.82
N VAL A 15 8.34 2.58 6.74
CA VAL A 15 8.10 1.20 6.32
C VAL A 15 8.79 0.24 7.28
N LEU A 16 8.02 -0.66 7.88
CA LEU A 16 8.51 -1.68 8.82
C LEU A 16 8.96 -2.94 8.09
N VAL A 17 8.18 -3.34 7.09
CA VAL A 17 8.45 -4.48 6.22
C VAL A 17 7.81 -4.24 4.87
N SER A 18 8.48 -4.69 3.80
CA SER A 18 7.96 -4.67 2.44
C SER A 18 8.37 -5.92 1.68
N HIS A 19 7.62 -6.21 0.62
CA HIS A 19 7.93 -7.25 -0.35
C HIS A 19 7.52 -6.79 -1.75
N GLN A 20 8.36 -7.10 -2.73
CA GLN A 20 8.08 -6.89 -4.15
C GLN A 20 8.67 -8.03 -4.98
N GLU A 21 8.01 -8.33 -6.09
CA GLU A 21 8.50 -9.29 -7.10
C GLU A 21 9.04 -8.60 -8.36
N THR A 22 8.93 -7.26 -8.43
CA THR A 22 9.32 -6.47 -9.61
C THR A 22 10.62 -5.71 -9.37
N GLY A 23 11.24 -5.21 -10.45
CA GLY A 23 12.41 -4.34 -10.39
C GLY A 23 12.09 -2.85 -10.19
N ALA A 24 10.84 -2.50 -9.89
CA ALA A 24 10.44 -1.11 -9.69
C ALA A 24 10.98 -0.57 -8.34
N HIS A 25 11.15 0.75 -8.26
CA HIS A 25 11.64 1.42 -7.05
C HIS A 25 10.48 1.91 -6.19
N PHE A 26 9.87 1.01 -5.40
CA PHE A 26 8.69 1.35 -4.59
C PHE A 26 9.00 2.18 -3.34
N ASP A 27 10.21 2.09 -2.78
CA ASP A 27 10.56 2.73 -1.50
C ASP A 27 10.27 4.24 -1.47
N TYR A 28 10.65 4.96 -2.52
CA TYR A 28 10.38 6.40 -2.60
C TYR A 28 8.90 6.72 -2.86
N LEU A 29 8.21 5.87 -3.63
CA LEU A 29 6.81 6.07 -3.98
C LEU A 29 5.90 5.83 -2.79
N VAL A 30 6.15 4.76 -2.02
CA VAL A 30 5.38 4.43 -0.83
C VAL A 30 5.60 5.48 0.25
N GLU A 31 6.83 5.96 0.45
CA GLU A 31 7.11 7.02 1.42
C GLU A 31 6.35 8.30 1.08
N ASP A 32 6.33 8.70 -0.20
CA ASP A 32 5.59 9.86 -0.67
C ASP A 32 4.07 9.70 -0.45
N VAL A 33 3.52 8.51 -0.72
CA VAL A 33 2.12 8.19 -0.44
C VAL A 33 1.82 8.29 1.05
N LEU A 34 2.68 7.74 1.92
CA LEU A 34 2.48 7.72 3.37
C LEU A 34 2.49 9.12 4.00
N ARG A 35 3.21 10.09 3.43
CA ARG A 35 3.21 11.49 3.90
C ARG A 35 1.84 12.15 3.77
N ASP A 36 1.01 11.71 2.82
CA ASP A 36 -0.34 12.23 2.58
C ASP A 36 -1.41 11.55 3.47
N ILE A 37 -1.03 10.54 4.28
CA ILE A 37 -1.97 9.74 5.06
C ILE A 37 -2.09 10.29 6.48
N PRO A 38 -3.28 10.76 6.90
CA PRO A 38 -3.49 11.16 8.28
C PRO A 38 -3.36 9.97 9.22
N THR A 39 -2.61 10.16 10.31
CA THR A 39 -2.43 9.17 11.38
C THR A 39 -3.56 9.24 12.40
N GLY A 40 -3.85 8.14 13.10
CA GLY A 40 -4.80 8.12 14.22
C GLY A 40 -6.27 8.04 13.82
N ALA A 41 -6.57 7.63 12.59
CA ALA A 41 -7.92 7.37 12.11
C ALA A 41 -7.99 6.02 11.39
N GLU A 42 -9.18 5.42 11.34
CA GLU A 42 -9.40 4.16 10.63
C GLU A 42 -10.16 4.41 9.34
N PHE A 43 -9.54 4.10 8.20
CA PHE A 43 -10.17 4.26 6.90
C PHE A 43 -9.43 3.48 5.81
N LYS A 44 -10.12 3.31 4.68
CA LYS A 44 -9.54 2.75 3.46
C LYS A 44 -9.34 3.87 2.45
N THR A 45 -8.23 3.87 1.72
CA THR A 45 -8.02 4.85 0.66
C THR A 45 -7.20 4.27 -0.50
N THR A 46 -7.16 5.01 -1.60
CA THR A 46 -6.41 4.66 -2.79
C THR A 46 -5.76 5.91 -3.37
N ARG A 47 -4.47 5.82 -3.70
CA ARG A 47 -3.65 6.94 -4.17
C ARG A 47 -2.85 6.53 -5.42
N PRO A 48 -3.00 7.24 -6.55
CA PRO A 48 -2.11 7.03 -7.68
C PRO A 48 -0.74 7.66 -7.40
N ARG A 49 0.35 6.95 -7.72
CA ARG A 49 1.71 7.48 -7.63
C ARG A 49 2.66 6.70 -8.54
N GLY A 50 3.51 7.40 -9.30
CA GLY A 50 4.58 6.77 -10.07
C GLY A 50 4.15 5.73 -11.12
N GLY A 51 2.93 5.83 -11.65
CA GLY A 51 2.37 4.84 -12.59
C GLY A 51 1.68 3.64 -11.94
N PHE A 52 1.61 3.60 -10.61
CA PHE A 52 0.92 2.56 -9.85
C PHE A 52 -0.25 3.13 -9.07
N THR A 53 -1.13 2.24 -8.63
CA THR A 53 -2.20 2.54 -7.70
C THR A 53 -1.89 1.92 -6.34
N PHE A 54 -1.72 2.75 -5.32
CA PHE A 54 -1.50 2.31 -3.94
C PHE A 54 -2.83 2.23 -3.21
N HIS A 55 -3.14 1.07 -2.64
CA HIS A 55 -4.32 0.85 -1.81
C HIS A 55 -3.90 0.70 -0.36
N LEU A 56 -4.64 1.34 0.54
CA LEU A 56 -4.26 1.46 1.93
C LEU A 56 -5.39 1.06 2.87
N LEU A 57 -5.07 0.27 3.88
CA LEU A 57 -5.84 0.13 5.11
C LEU A 57 -5.10 0.87 6.22
N VAL A 58 -5.71 1.95 6.72
CA VAL A 58 -5.20 2.72 7.84
C VAL A 58 -5.97 2.29 9.08
N GLY A 59 -5.26 1.83 10.13
CA GLY A 59 -5.88 1.34 11.35
C GLY A 59 -4.93 1.35 12.55
N GLY A 60 -5.38 1.91 13.67
CA GLY A 60 -4.54 2.13 14.85
C GLY A 60 -3.26 2.91 14.51
N ASP A 61 -2.11 2.30 14.80
CA ASP A 61 -0.78 2.86 14.51
C ASP A 61 -0.13 2.31 13.22
N LEU A 62 -0.84 1.47 12.47
CA LEU A 62 -0.31 0.80 11.29
C LEU A 62 -1.05 1.19 10.01
N VAL A 63 -0.30 1.15 8.92
CA VAL A 63 -0.80 1.34 7.57
C VAL A 63 -0.37 0.13 6.75
N PHE A 64 -1.35 -0.62 6.25
CA PHE A 64 -1.12 -1.73 5.33
C PHE A 64 -1.28 -1.19 3.92
N VAL A 65 -0.29 -1.41 3.07
CA VAL A 65 -0.23 -0.86 1.72
C VAL A 65 0.02 -1.98 0.73
N CYS A 66 -0.69 -1.96 -0.38
CA CYS A 66 -0.30 -2.73 -1.57
C CYS A 66 -0.32 -1.82 -2.79
N ALA A 67 0.54 -2.09 -3.76
CA ALA A 67 0.56 -1.40 -5.05
C ALA A 67 0.15 -2.36 -6.17
N THR A 68 -0.59 -1.83 -7.13
CA THR A 68 -1.09 -2.55 -8.30
C THR A 68 -0.90 -1.71 -9.56
N SER A 69 -1.04 -2.34 -10.72
CA SER A 69 -1.19 -1.61 -11.99
C SER A 69 -2.51 -0.80 -11.97
N PRO A 70 -2.60 0.33 -12.70
CA PRO A 70 -3.79 1.19 -12.65
C PRO A 70 -5.12 0.53 -13.05
N ASP A 71 -5.06 -0.55 -13.83
CA ASP A 71 -6.18 -1.34 -14.33
C ASP A 71 -6.56 -2.53 -13.43
N ALA A 72 -5.81 -2.78 -12.36
CA ALA A 72 -6.07 -3.89 -11.45
C ALA A 72 -7.38 -3.71 -10.66
N SER A 73 -8.02 -4.83 -10.33
CA SER A 73 -9.28 -4.84 -9.58
C SER A 73 -9.08 -4.43 -8.11
N LEU A 74 -9.89 -3.46 -7.67
CA LEU A 74 -9.96 -3.00 -6.28
C LEU A 74 -10.26 -4.15 -5.30
N HIS A 75 -11.05 -5.14 -5.74
CA HIS A 75 -11.36 -6.32 -4.93
C HIS A 75 -10.10 -7.12 -4.60
N VAL A 76 -9.22 -7.33 -5.59
CA VAL A 76 -7.99 -8.09 -5.39
C VAL A 76 -7.03 -7.36 -4.45
N ALA A 77 -6.93 -6.03 -4.59
CA ALA A 77 -6.11 -5.21 -3.70
C ALA A 77 -6.56 -5.32 -2.23
N PHE A 78 -7.85 -5.14 -1.95
CA PHE A 78 -8.33 -5.21 -0.57
C PHE A 78 -8.43 -6.64 -0.02
N GLN A 79 -8.56 -7.66 -0.88
CA GLN A 79 -8.39 -9.05 -0.45
C GLN A 79 -6.97 -9.32 0.02
N CYS A 80 -5.96 -8.85 -0.72
CA CYS A 80 -4.56 -8.94 -0.30
C CYS A 80 -4.34 -8.21 1.03
N LEU A 81 -4.82 -6.98 1.17
CA LEU A 81 -4.65 -6.22 2.40
C LEU A 81 -5.33 -6.88 3.61
N GLY A 82 -6.51 -7.50 3.43
CA GLY A 82 -7.17 -8.27 4.48
C GLY A 82 -6.30 -9.42 4.99
N GLN A 83 -5.66 -10.17 4.09
CA GLN A 83 -4.77 -11.28 4.46
C GLN A 83 -3.51 -10.83 5.21
N VAL A 84 -3.06 -9.59 4.99
CA VAL A 84 -1.86 -9.04 5.67
C VAL A 84 -2.22 -8.43 7.02
N SER A 85 -3.45 -7.94 7.19
CA SER A 85 -3.91 -7.29 8.41
C SER A 85 -4.49 -8.24 9.47
N ASP A 86 -4.83 -9.47 9.09
CA ASP A 86 -5.33 -10.53 9.98
C ASP A 86 -4.20 -11.18 10.80
#